data_AF-A0A7Z9FUH0-F1
#
_entry.id   AF-A0A7Z9FUH0-F1
#
_cell.length_a   1.000
_cell.length_b   1.000
_cell.length_c   1.000
_cell.angle_alpha   90.00
_cell.angle_beta   90.00
_cell.angle_gamma   90.00
#
_symmetry.space_group_name_H-M   'P 1'
#
loop_
_entity.id
_entity.type
_entity.pdbx_description
1 polymer ?
#
loop_
_entity_poly.entity_id
_entity_poly.type
_entity_poly.pdbx_seq_one_letter_code
_entity_poly.pdbx_strand_id
1 'polypeptide(L)'
;MMSFSVPDKIESVDDSMQIERCDFERDLPNLIAVYDQFNAIRIGTMVRDETYWQVQPEWRGQDPDLFWIVKQEGKIAAYLKGGGSIREFGYLPDCERSMISLLVHFFKYLKLEGIENSSVDDIHESRQIFGEIGCEVSESCNNSAMFRITNFASILQKATLILEDRLRNSNYSDWQGTIRIRYELDDQMLIIENGIIQVSAPITNPTIDLDLTQIEVLQLIFGDFNTDYDLISILFPLDELLLWDPDNF
;
A
#
# COMPACT_ATOMS: atom_id res chain seq x y z
N MET A 1 -3.02 3.92 -10.61
CA MET A 1 -2.50 2.62 -11.08
C MET A 1 -1.19 2.89 -11.79
N MET A 2 -0.17 2.08 -11.54
CA MET A 2 1.15 2.18 -12.16
C MET A 2 1.27 1.11 -13.26
N SER A 3 1.64 1.52 -14.47
CA SER A 3 1.98 0.61 -15.56
C SER A 3 3.48 0.38 -15.59
N PHE A 4 3.93 -0.80 -15.97
CA PHE A 4 5.35 -1.11 -16.14
C PHE A 4 5.59 -2.03 -17.35
N SER A 5 6.75 -1.87 -17.96
CA SER A 5 7.22 -2.76 -19.01
C SER A 5 7.94 -3.97 -18.41
N VAL A 6 7.69 -5.15 -18.96
CA VAL A 6 8.34 -6.38 -18.51
C VAL A 6 9.82 -6.34 -18.87
N PRO A 7 10.75 -6.48 -17.90
CA PRO A 7 12.18 -6.31 -18.18
C PRO A 7 12.72 -7.30 -19.21
N ASP A 8 13.48 -6.83 -20.20
CA ASP A 8 14.12 -7.68 -21.22
C ASP A 8 15.06 -8.73 -20.63
N LYS A 9 15.78 -8.35 -19.57
CA LYS A 9 16.60 -9.26 -18.77
C LYS A 9 15.98 -9.38 -17.40
N ILE A 10 15.61 -10.60 -17.05
CA ILE A 10 15.11 -10.94 -15.73
C ILE A 10 16.31 -11.52 -14.98
N GLU A 11 16.80 -10.83 -13.95
CA GLU A 11 17.88 -11.35 -13.13
C GLU A 11 17.50 -12.69 -12.52
N SER A 12 18.48 -13.58 -12.34
CA SER A 12 18.26 -14.81 -11.59
C SER A 12 18.03 -14.44 -10.13
N VAL A 13 16.86 -14.78 -9.58
CA VAL A 13 16.68 -14.74 -8.15
C VAL A 13 17.47 -15.85 -7.49
N ASP A 14 17.70 -15.71 -6.19
CA ASP A 14 18.22 -16.77 -5.34
C ASP A 14 17.39 -18.06 -5.51
N ASP A 15 17.98 -19.05 -6.19
CA ASP A 15 17.37 -20.36 -6.44
C ASP A 15 17.03 -21.12 -5.15
N SER A 16 17.47 -20.63 -3.97
CA SER A 16 17.11 -21.21 -2.68
C SER A 16 15.69 -20.88 -2.21
N MET A 17 15.01 -19.88 -2.78
CA MET A 17 13.64 -19.53 -2.39
C MET A 17 12.61 -20.46 -3.05
N GLN A 18 11.77 -21.09 -2.23
CA GLN A 18 10.68 -21.95 -2.69
C GLN A 18 9.44 -21.12 -3.02
N ILE A 19 9.20 -20.93 -4.32
CA ILE A 19 7.97 -20.35 -4.85
C ILE A 19 6.99 -21.48 -5.15
N GLU A 20 5.79 -21.39 -4.58
CA GLU A 20 4.71 -22.36 -4.75
C GLU A 20 3.42 -21.67 -5.20
N ARG A 21 2.50 -22.44 -5.78
CA ARG A 21 1.10 -22.01 -5.89
C ARG A 21 0.47 -22.01 -4.50
N CYS A 22 -0.39 -21.03 -4.24
CA CYS A 22 -1.13 -20.95 -2.98
C CYS A 22 -2.16 -22.08 -2.91
N ASP A 23 -2.11 -22.88 -1.83
CA ASP A 23 -3.13 -23.86 -1.51
C ASP A 23 -4.03 -23.27 -0.42
N PHE A 24 -5.24 -22.83 -0.77
CA PHE A 24 -6.15 -22.18 0.18
C PHE A 24 -6.63 -23.09 1.32
N GLU A 25 -6.60 -24.41 1.19
CA GLU A 25 -6.94 -25.30 2.31
C GLU A 25 -5.82 -25.33 3.36
N ARG A 26 -4.57 -25.24 2.89
CA ARG A 26 -3.37 -25.37 3.72
C ARG A 26 -2.82 -24.04 4.21
N ASP A 27 -2.78 -23.05 3.34
CA ASP A 27 -1.98 -21.82 3.49
C ASP A 27 -2.81 -20.64 4.02
N LEU A 28 -4.15 -20.73 4.00
CA LEU A 28 -5.07 -19.62 4.30
C LEU A 28 -4.82 -18.92 5.65
N PRO A 29 -4.64 -19.62 6.79
CA PRO A 29 -4.41 -18.93 8.07
C PRO A 29 -3.13 -18.07 8.06
N ASN A 30 -2.06 -18.56 7.43
CA ASN A 30 -0.81 -17.82 7.31
C ASN A 30 -0.94 -16.68 6.29
N LEU A 31 -1.69 -16.90 5.21
CA LEU A 31 -1.94 -15.87 4.19
C LEU A 31 -2.70 -14.67 4.79
N ILE A 32 -3.74 -14.93 5.57
CA ILE A 32 -4.49 -13.89 6.29
C ILE A 32 -3.55 -13.10 7.20
N ALA A 33 -2.69 -13.79 7.95
CA ALA A 33 -1.73 -13.12 8.83
C ALA A 33 -0.76 -12.20 8.07
N VAL A 34 -0.27 -12.63 6.89
CA VAL A 34 0.58 -11.78 6.04
C VAL A 34 -0.20 -10.59 5.51
N TYR A 35 -1.43 -10.79 5.02
CA TYR A 35 -2.30 -9.69 4.57
C TYR A 35 -2.57 -8.68 5.68
N ASP A 36 -2.98 -9.14 6.85
CA ASP A 36 -3.32 -8.28 7.98
C ASP A 36 -2.09 -7.50 8.47
N GLN A 37 -0.93 -8.15 8.55
CA GLN A 37 0.31 -7.50 8.96
C GLN A 37 0.79 -6.50 7.92
N PHE A 38 0.76 -6.88 6.64
CA PHE A 38 1.13 -5.98 5.55
C PHE A 38 0.22 -4.74 5.60
N ASN A 39 -1.09 -4.92 5.71
CA ASN A 39 -2.09 -3.86 5.61
C ASN A 39 -2.42 -3.13 6.92
N ALA A 40 -1.77 -3.48 8.04
CA ALA A 40 -2.05 -2.92 9.35
C ALA A 40 -2.00 -1.37 9.41
N ILE A 41 -1.16 -0.77 8.56
CA ILE A 41 -0.91 0.67 8.50
C ILE A 41 -1.57 1.37 7.30
N ARG A 42 -2.36 0.64 6.50
CA ARG A 42 -2.96 1.17 5.27
C ARG A 42 -4.42 1.56 5.45
N ILE A 43 -4.82 2.61 4.74
CA ILE A 43 -6.22 3.03 4.62
C ILE A 43 -6.81 2.33 3.39
N GLY A 44 -8.11 2.04 3.42
CA GLY A 44 -8.82 1.44 2.28
C GLY A 44 -8.89 -0.08 2.27
N THR A 45 -8.00 -0.75 2.99
CA THR A 45 -7.95 -2.21 2.99
C THR A 45 -9.12 -2.81 3.75
N MET A 46 -9.72 -3.85 3.18
CA MET A 46 -10.81 -4.58 3.82
C MET A 46 -10.33 -5.50 4.93
N VAL A 47 -11.14 -5.61 5.99
CA VAL A 47 -11.01 -6.74 6.92
C VAL A 47 -11.69 -7.93 6.26
N ARG A 48 -10.91 -8.97 5.95
CA ARG A 48 -11.38 -10.17 5.24
C ARG A 48 -11.47 -11.34 6.22
N ASP A 49 -12.61 -12.02 6.24
CA ASP A 49 -12.72 -13.31 6.91
C ASP A 49 -12.29 -14.45 5.97
N GLU A 50 -12.16 -15.67 6.51
CA GLU A 50 -11.78 -16.86 5.73
C GLU A 50 -12.73 -17.11 4.54
N THR A 51 -14.03 -16.82 4.72
CA THR A 51 -15.04 -16.98 3.67
C THR A 51 -14.75 -16.05 2.49
N TYR A 52 -14.44 -14.78 2.77
CA TYR A 52 -14.09 -13.81 1.75
C TYR A 52 -12.91 -14.30 0.90
N TRP A 53 -11.84 -14.76 1.56
CA TRP A 53 -10.64 -15.26 0.88
C TRP A 53 -10.90 -16.46 -0.03
N GLN A 54 -11.74 -17.39 0.41
CA GLN A 54 -12.06 -18.60 -0.34
C GLN A 54 -12.91 -18.31 -1.58
N VAL A 55 -13.85 -17.36 -1.48
CA VAL A 55 -14.86 -17.17 -2.51
C VAL A 55 -14.52 -16.02 -3.48
N GLN A 56 -13.74 -15.03 -3.05
CA GLN A 56 -13.38 -13.88 -3.87
C GLN A 56 -12.73 -14.25 -5.23
N PRO A 57 -11.81 -15.24 -5.33
CA PRO A 57 -11.24 -15.64 -6.62
C PRO A 57 -12.30 -16.10 -7.63
N GLU A 58 -13.28 -16.90 -7.18
CA GLU A 58 -14.36 -17.43 -8.02
C GLU A 58 -15.27 -16.31 -8.54
N TRP A 59 -15.74 -15.44 -7.64
CA TRP A 59 -16.60 -14.30 -8.01
C TRP A 59 -15.95 -13.33 -8.99
N ARG A 60 -14.61 -13.28 -8.99
CA ARG A 60 -13.84 -12.42 -9.89
C ARG A 60 -13.44 -13.08 -11.20
N GLY A 61 -13.77 -14.36 -11.39
CA GLY A 61 -13.29 -15.14 -12.53
C GLY A 61 -11.76 -15.17 -12.59
N GLN A 62 -11.09 -15.15 -11.44
CA GLN A 62 -9.64 -15.18 -11.35
C GLN A 62 -9.16 -16.63 -11.33
N ASP A 63 -8.08 -16.89 -12.06
CA ASP A 63 -7.43 -18.19 -12.06
C ASP A 63 -6.66 -18.40 -10.75
N PRO A 64 -7.05 -19.38 -9.91
CA PRO A 64 -6.33 -19.70 -8.67
C PRO A 64 -4.88 -20.11 -8.91
N ASP A 65 -4.53 -20.59 -10.11
CA ASP A 65 -3.16 -20.98 -10.47
C ASP A 65 -2.21 -19.78 -10.60
N LEU A 66 -2.74 -18.55 -10.63
CA LEU A 66 -2.01 -17.28 -10.70
C LEU A 66 -1.89 -16.60 -9.32
N PHE A 67 -1.99 -17.40 -8.27
CA PHE A 67 -1.70 -17.02 -6.89
C PHE A 67 -0.45 -17.75 -6.42
N TRP A 68 0.63 -17.00 -6.21
CA TRP A 68 1.91 -17.53 -5.77
C TRP A 68 2.29 -17.07 -4.37
N ILE A 69 3.00 -17.92 -3.65
CA ILE A 69 3.54 -17.66 -2.32
C ILE A 69 5.04 -18.00 -2.29
N VAL A 70 5.78 -17.30 -1.44
CA VAL A 70 7.14 -17.67 -1.04
C VAL A 70 7.12 -18.08 0.42
N LYS A 71 7.76 -19.21 0.73
CA LYS A 71 7.95 -19.66 2.10
C LYS A 71 9.38 -19.44 2.59
N GLN A 72 9.52 -18.92 3.81
CA GLN A 72 10.76 -18.91 4.57
C GLN A 72 10.53 -19.66 5.88
N GLU A 73 11.42 -20.59 6.22
CA GLU A 73 11.33 -21.39 7.45
C GLU A 73 9.95 -22.09 7.65
N GLY A 74 9.32 -22.48 6.54
CA GLY A 74 8.02 -23.16 6.54
C GLY A 74 6.80 -22.23 6.71
N LYS A 75 6.98 -20.92 6.79
CA LYS A 75 5.90 -19.92 6.86
C LYS A 75 5.88 -19.07 5.59
N ILE A 76 4.69 -18.55 5.26
CA ILE A 76 4.54 -17.63 4.12
C ILE A 76 5.22 -16.32 4.47
N ALA A 77 6.22 -15.93 3.69
CA ALA A 77 6.96 -14.68 3.84
C ALA A 77 6.42 -13.59 2.91
N ALA A 78 5.92 -13.98 1.73
CA ALA A 78 5.33 -13.09 0.76
C ALA A 78 4.31 -13.82 -0.11
N TYR A 79 3.39 -13.06 -0.71
CA TYR A 79 2.44 -13.57 -1.69
C TYR A 79 2.20 -12.56 -2.82
N LEU A 80 1.83 -13.08 -3.99
CA LEU A 80 1.47 -12.29 -5.17
C LEU A 80 0.29 -12.96 -5.87
N LYS A 81 -0.73 -12.15 -6.18
CA LYS A 81 -1.88 -12.53 -6.98
C LYS A 81 -1.84 -11.75 -8.29
N GLY A 82 -1.71 -12.48 -9.40
CA GLY A 82 -1.42 -11.91 -10.71
C GLY A 82 -2.36 -12.32 -11.84
N GLY A 83 -1.83 -12.22 -13.05
CA GLY A 83 -2.47 -12.47 -14.34
C GLY A 83 -1.87 -11.54 -15.38
N GLY A 84 -2.69 -10.89 -16.20
CA GLY A 84 -2.21 -9.81 -17.07
C GLY A 84 -1.72 -8.57 -16.30
N SER A 85 -2.15 -8.42 -15.05
CA SER A 85 -1.71 -7.39 -14.10
C SER A 85 -1.53 -7.97 -12.71
N ILE A 86 -0.74 -7.31 -11.88
CA ILE A 86 -0.68 -7.59 -10.45
C ILE A 86 -1.97 -7.05 -9.84
N ARG A 87 -2.73 -7.94 -9.21
CA ARG A 87 -4.00 -7.61 -8.56
C ARG A 87 -3.79 -7.31 -7.08
N GLU A 88 -2.90 -8.06 -6.46
CA GLU A 88 -2.60 -7.92 -5.05
C GLU A 88 -1.23 -8.51 -4.75
N PHE A 89 -0.53 -7.95 -3.77
CA PHE A 89 0.64 -8.57 -3.18
C PHE A 89 0.75 -8.15 -1.71
N GLY A 90 1.57 -8.87 -0.95
CA GLY A 90 1.92 -8.52 0.41
C GLY A 90 3.06 -9.38 0.93
N TYR A 91 3.79 -8.86 1.92
CA TYR A 91 4.94 -9.54 2.50
C TYR A 91 5.12 -9.16 3.98
N LEU A 92 5.75 -10.06 4.74
CA LEU A 92 6.13 -9.81 6.13
C LEU A 92 7.27 -8.78 6.22
N PRO A 93 7.43 -8.07 7.36
CA PRO A 93 8.60 -7.20 7.57
C PRO A 93 9.92 -7.94 7.32
N ASP A 94 10.90 -7.23 6.77
CA ASP A 94 12.24 -7.74 6.44
C ASP A 94 12.24 -8.88 5.39
N CYS A 95 11.12 -9.10 4.68
CA CYS A 95 10.95 -10.12 3.65
C CYS A 95 10.84 -9.53 2.23
N GLU A 96 11.35 -8.32 1.99
CA GLU A 96 11.31 -7.62 0.70
C GLU A 96 11.94 -8.48 -0.41
N ARG A 97 13.02 -9.21 -0.10
CA ARG A 97 13.65 -10.14 -1.04
C ARG A 97 12.72 -11.27 -1.49
N SER A 98 11.82 -11.74 -0.63
CA SER A 98 10.81 -12.73 -1.03
C SER A 98 9.77 -12.13 -1.97
N MET A 99 9.41 -10.86 -1.77
CA MET A 99 8.54 -10.14 -2.69
C MET A 99 9.20 -9.93 -4.07
N ILE A 100 10.49 -9.52 -4.09
CA ILE A 100 11.29 -9.42 -5.32
C ILE A 100 11.32 -10.77 -6.06
N SER A 101 11.46 -11.88 -5.33
CA SER A 101 11.45 -13.22 -5.90
C SER A 101 10.14 -13.57 -6.59
N LEU A 102 9.01 -13.20 -5.97
CA LEU A 102 7.69 -13.36 -6.58
C LEU A 102 7.50 -12.48 -7.82
N LEU A 103 7.99 -11.24 -7.80
CA LEU A 103 7.91 -10.35 -8.96
C LEU A 103 8.72 -10.89 -10.14
N VAL A 104 9.92 -11.39 -9.88
CA VAL A 104 10.73 -12.02 -10.93
C VAL A 104 10.03 -13.27 -11.48
N HIS A 105 9.42 -14.10 -10.63
CA HIS A 105 8.61 -15.22 -11.08
C HIS A 105 7.44 -14.77 -11.96
N PHE A 106 6.76 -13.70 -11.54
CA PHE A 106 5.68 -13.09 -12.29
C PHE A 106 6.13 -12.56 -13.66
N PHE A 107 7.29 -11.91 -13.75
CA PHE A 107 7.84 -11.46 -15.04
C PHE A 107 8.17 -12.62 -15.98
N LYS A 108 8.65 -13.75 -15.45
CA LYS A 108 8.86 -14.97 -16.25
C LYS A 108 7.54 -15.49 -16.80
N TYR A 109 6.48 -15.50 -15.98
CA TYR A 109 5.13 -15.84 -16.40
C TYR A 109 4.64 -14.90 -17.52
N LEU A 110 4.71 -13.58 -17.33
CA LEU A 110 4.28 -12.61 -18.35
C LEU A 110 4.99 -12.82 -19.69
N LYS A 111 6.31 -13.08 -19.68
CA LYS A 111 7.06 -13.38 -20.91
C LYS A 111 6.59 -14.65 -21.61
N LEU A 112 6.28 -15.71 -20.85
CA LEU A 112 5.76 -16.96 -21.42
C LEU A 112 4.39 -16.74 -22.08
N GLU A 113 3.57 -15.86 -21.50
CA GLU A 113 2.27 -15.46 -22.05
C GLU A 113 2.36 -14.39 -23.16
N GLY A 114 3.56 -13.90 -23.49
CA GLY A 114 3.77 -12.88 -24.51
C GLY A 114 3.27 -11.48 -24.12
N ILE A 115 3.20 -11.18 -22.82
CA ILE A 115 2.76 -9.90 -22.28
C ILE A 115 3.97 -8.99 -22.08
N GLU A 116 3.98 -7.85 -22.78
CA GLU A 116 5.08 -6.87 -22.73
C GLU A 116 4.87 -5.77 -21.69
N ASN A 117 3.61 -5.46 -21.37
CA ASN A 117 3.24 -4.39 -20.44
C ASN A 117 2.21 -4.93 -19.45
N SER A 118 2.36 -4.53 -18.19
CA SER A 118 1.49 -4.94 -17.11
C SER A 118 1.28 -3.76 -16.16
N SER A 119 0.48 -3.96 -15.12
CA SER A 119 0.16 -2.90 -14.17
C SER A 119 -0.01 -3.43 -12.75
N VAL A 120 0.08 -2.50 -11.79
CA VAL A 120 -0.14 -2.69 -10.35
C VAL A 120 -0.72 -1.39 -9.80
N ASP A 121 -1.38 -1.42 -8.64
CA ASP A 121 -1.79 -0.17 -8.00
C ASP A 121 -0.57 0.62 -7.50
N ASP A 122 -0.71 1.94 -7.49
CA ASP A 122 0.40 2.88 -7.32
C ASP A 122 0.59 3.26 -5.84
N ILE A 123 1.17 2.34 -5.08
CA ILE A 123 1.50 2.52 -3.66
C ILE A 123 3.00 2.64 -3.42
N HIS A 124 3.37 3.11 -2.22
CA HIS A 124 4.76 3.28 -1.80
C HIS A 124 5.60 2.02 -2.05
N GLU A 125 5.12 0.86 -1.60
CA GLU A 125 5.85 -0.40 -1.68
C GLU A 125 6.04 -0.86 -3.13
N SER A 126 5.06 -0.63 -4.01
CA SER A 126 5.23 -0.89 -5.43
C SER A 126 6.28 0.03 -6.04
N ARG A 127 6.28 1.34 -5.75
CA ARG A 127 7.32 2.24 -6.27
C ARG A 127 8.71 1.83 -5.79
N GLN A 128 8.85 1.51 -4.50
CA GLN A 128 10.12 1.09 -3.90
C GLN A 128 10.66 -0.19 -4.53
N ILE A 129 9.85 -1.26 -4.57
CA ILE A 129 10.30 -2.57 -5.04
C ILE A 129 10.57 -2.56 -6.55
N PHE A 130 9.72 -1.90 -7.34
CA PHE A 130 9.95 -1.79 -8.78
C PHE A 130 11.17 -0.91 -9.10
N GLY A 131 11.40 0.14 -8.31
CA GLY A 131 12.61 0.95 -8.38
C GLY A 131 13.88 0.14 -8.06
N GLU A 132 13.84 -0.74 -7.05
CA GLU A 132 14.95 -1.62 -6.69
C GLU A 132 15.29 -2.61 -7.81
N ILE A 133 14.29 -3.15 -8.50
CA ILE A 133 14.47 -4.05 -9.64
C ILE A 133 14.92 -3.29 -10.92
N GLY A 134 14.79 -1.97 -10.94
CA GLY A 134 15.10 -1.14 -12.10
C GLY A 134 14.05 -1.21 -13.21
N CYS A 135 12.80 -1.51 -12.85
CA CYS A 135 11.68 -1.48 -13.80
C CYS A 135 11.32 -0.04 -14.17
N GLU A 136 11.13 0.21 -15.46
CA GLU A 136 10.52 1.46 -15.92
C GLU A 136 9.02 1.44 -15.60
N VAL A 137 8.59 2.45 -14.84
CA VAL A 137 7.20 2.63 -14.42
C VAL A 137 6.63 3.90 -15.04
N SER A 138 5.34 3.87 -15.37
CA SER A 138 4.59 5.01 -15.88
C SER A 138 3.26 5.11 -15.16
N GLU A 139 2.81 6.33 -14.92
CA GLU A 139 1.56 6.58 -14.21
C GLU A 139 0.36 6.37 -15.13
N SER A 140 -0.68 5.76 -14.58
CA SER A 140 -1.99 5.65 -15.21
C SER A 140 -3.10 6.02 -14.21
N CYS A 141 -3.85 7.07 -14.51
CA CYS A 141 -4.97 7.50 -13.67
C CYS A 141 -6.16 6.58 -13.90
N ASN A 142 -6.73 6.02 -12.83
CA ASN A 142 -7.99 5.32 -12.89
C ASN A 142 -8.98 6.00 -11.94
N ASN A 143 -10.01 6.66 -12.49
CA ASN A 143 -10.89 7.60 -11.76
C ASN A 143 -12.21 6.97 -11.30
N SER A 144 -12.27 5.67 -11.03
CA SER A 144 -13.55 4.96 -10.86
C SER A 144 -14.09 4.89 -9.43
N ALA A 145 -13.36 5.34 -8.42
CA ALA A 145 -13.77 5.22 -7.02
C ALA A 145 -14.30 6.54 -6.44
N MET A 146 -15.40 6.46 -5.66
CA MET A 146 -15.97 7.58 -4.91
C MET A 146 -15.82 7.31 -3.42
N PHE A 147 -15.27 8.28 -2.68
CA PHE A 147 -15.00 8.14 -1.24
C PHE A 147 -15.79 9.12 -0.41
N ARG A 148 -16.12 8.72 0.82
CA ARG A 148 -16.71 9.57 1.85
C ARG A 148 -16.06 9.28 3.19
N ILE A 149 -15.63 10.34 3.87
CA ILE A 149 -15.13 10.25 5.24
C ILE A 149 -16.30 10.02 6.20
N THR A 150 -16.27 8.90 6.93
CA THR A 150 -17.30 8.55 7.93
C THR A 150 -16.78 8.57 9.37
N ASN A 151 -15.46 8.43 9.55
CA ASN A 151 -14.78 8.52 10.83
C ASN A 151 -13.37 9.06 10.61
N PHE A 152 -13.20 10.38 10.74
CA PHE A 152 -11.95 11.03 10.36
C PHE A 152 -10.80 10.69 11.31
N ALA A 153 -11.08 10.65 12.62
CA ALA A 153 -10.10 10.24 13.64
C ALA A 153 -9.51 8.86 13.33
N SER A 154 -10.35 7.88 12.97
CA SER A 154 -9.88 6.52 12.66
C SER A 154 -9.00 6.46 11.42
N ILE A 155 -9.25 7.30 10.40
CA ILE A 155 -8.41 7.38 9.20
C ILE A 155 -7.02 7.88 9.58
N LEU A 156 -6.95 9.00 10.30
CA LEU A 156 -5.67 9.56 10.74
C LEU A 156 -4.92 8.62 11.68
N GLN A 157 -5.63 7.93 12.57
CA GLN A 157 -5.03 6.95 13.50
C GLN A 157 -4.34 5.83 12.74
N LYS A 158 -4.99 5.29 11.70
CA LYS A 158 -4.38 4.27 10.83
C LYS A 158 -3.14 4.79 10.10
N ALA A 159 -3.16 6.04 9.66
CA ALA A 159 -2.03 6.65 8.95
C ALA A 159 -0.82 6.96 9.85
N THR A 160 -0.98 7.06 11.17
CA THR A 160 0.09 7.52 12.08
C THR A 160 1.45 6.86 11.82
N LEU A 161 1.50 5.53 11.69
CA LEU A 161 2.76 4.79 11.51
C LEU A 161 3.49 5.14 10.21
N ILE A 162 2.78 5.31 9.09
CA ILE A 162 3.41 5.72 7.83
C ILE A 162 3.80 7.20 7.86
N LEU A 163 3.03 8.05 8.54
CA LEU A 163 3.37 9.46 8.75
C LEU A 163 4.63 9.61 9.64
N GLU A 164 4.77 8.77 10.67
CA GLU A 164 5.94 8.71 11.55
C GLU A 164 7.20 8.25 10.80
N ASP A 165 7.07 7.25 9.92
CA ASP A 165 8.17 6.80 9.07
C ASP A 165 8.63 7.90 8.12
N ARG A 166 7.69 8.54 7.40
CA ARG A 166 7.97 9.68 6.51
C ARG A 166 8.65 10.82 7.26
N LEU A 167 8.16 11.18 8.44
CA LEU A 167 8.77 12.22 9.28
C LEU A 167 10.22 11.88 9.63
N ARG A 168 10.47 10.66 10.12
CA ARG A 168 11.79 10.17 10.54
C ARG A 168 12.81 10.16 9.41
N ASN A 169 12.37 9.84 8.19
CA ASN A 169 13.20 9.76 7.00
C ASN A 169 13.32 11.09 6.24
N SER A 170 12.94 12.22 6.87
CA SER A 170 12.96 13.56 6.26
C SER A 170 13.88 14.55 6.96
N ASN A 171 14.02 15.74 6.37
CA ASN A 171 14.70 16.88 6.99
C ASN A 171 13.93 17.51 8.18
N TYR A 172 12.76 16.96 8.52
CA TYR A 172 11.90 17.39 9.63
C TYR A 172 11.83 16.34 10.75
N SER A 173 12.77 15.39 10.81
CA SER A 173 12.78 14.32 11.81
C SER A 173 12.73 14.78 13.27
N ASP A 174 13.26 15.98 13.57
CA ASP A 174 13.24 16.59 14.90
C ASP A 174 12.04 17.56 15.12
N TRP A 175 11.13 17.68 14.15
CA TRP A 175 10.00 18.61 14.26
C TRP A 175 9.04 18.19 15.38
N GLN A 176 8.57 19.18 16.14
CA GLN A 176 7.59 19.00 17.20
C GLN A 176 6.53 20.09 17.11
N GLY A 177 5.29 19.72 17.41
CA GLY A 177 4.18 20.65 17.36
C GLY A 177 2.86 19.96 17.06
N THR A 178 1.88 20.77 16.69
CA THR A 178 0.52 20.29 16.43
C THR A 178 0.03 20.73 15.06
N ILE A 179 -0.61 19.80 14.36
CA ILE A 179 -1.23 20.05 13.05
C ILE A 179 -2.72 19.81 13.23
N ARG A 180 -3.53 20.83 13.04
CA ARG A 180 -4.99 20.70 13.00
C ARG A 180 -5.45 20.54 11.57
N ILE A 181 -6.28 19.54 11.32
CA ILE A 181 -6.95 19.34 10.04
C ILE A 181 -8.45 19.40 10.29
N ARG A 182 -9.11 20.39 9.70
CA ARG A 182 -10.54 20.61 9.80
C ARG A 182 -11.19 20.49 8.43
N TYR A 183 -12.38 19.92 8.39
CA TYR A 183 -13.30 20.06 7.28
C TYR A 183 -14.75 20.24 7.75
N GLU A 184 -15.71 20.28 6.83
CA GLU A 184 -17.09 20.69 7.11
C GLU A 184 -17.80 19.86 8.18
N LEU A 185 -17.36 18.61 8.42
CA LEU A 185 -18.04 17.66 9.31
C LEU A 185 -17.22 17.24 10.53
N ASP A 186 -15.91 17.50 10.58
CA ASP A 186 -15.03 17.02 11.65
C ASP A 186 -13.73 17.87 11.75
N ASP A 187 -13.06 17.78 12.89
CA ASP A 187 -11.80 18.47 13.19
C ASP A 187 -10.93 17.54 14.05
N GLN A 188 -9.70 17.28 13.61
CA GLN A 188 -8.76 16.40 14.30
C GLN A 188 -7.38 17.04 14.38
N MET A 189 -6.64 16.67 15.42
CA MET A 189 -5.28 17.16 15.65
C MET A 189 -4.27 16.01 15.64
N LEU A 190 -3.19 16.21 14.89
CA LEU A 190 -1.97 15.42 14.99
C LEU A 190 -1.03 16.13 15.97
N ILE A 191 -0.69 15.46 17.07
CA ILE A 191 0.30 15.90 18.04
C ILE A 191 1.59 15.15 17.75
N ILE A 192 2.66 15.88 17.42
CA ILE A 192 3.97 15.30 17.08
C ILE A 192 4.96 15.61 18.21
N GLU A 193 5.40 14.56 18.90
CA GLU A 193 6.37 14.64 19.99
C GLU A 193 7.38 13.49 19.88
N ASN A 194 8.67 13.82 19.86
CA ASN A 194 9.75 12.83 19.78
C ASN A 194 9.60 11.83 18.61
N GLY A 195 9.12 12.31 17.46
CA GLY A 195 8.89 11.48 16.26
C GLY A 195 7.69 10.54 16.34
N ILE A 196 6.83 10.68 17.36
CA ILE A 196 5.58 9.92 17.52
C ILE A 196 4.41 10.85 17.21
N ILE A 197 3.42 10.34 16.47
CA ILE A 197 2.23 11.08 16.07
C ILE A 197 1.02 10.51 16.81
N GLN A 198 0.34 11.36 17.59
CA GLN A 198 -0.91 11.01 18.26
C GLN A 198 -2.08 11.78 17.64
N VAL A 199 -3.20 11.08 17.41
CA VAL A 199 -4.45 11.70 16.98
C VAL A 199 -5.30 12.02 18.19
N SER A 200 -5.69 13.29 18.34
CA SER A 200 -6.56 13.73 19.43
C SER A 200 -7.67 14.65 18.92
N ALA A 201 -8.67 14.85 19.79
CA ALA A 201 -9.58 15.99 19.63
C ALA A 201 -8.78 17.31 19.61
N PRO A 202 -9.25 18.33 18.88
CA PRO A 202 -8.52 19.57 18.70
C PRO A 202 -8.40 20.35 20.01
N ILE A 203 -7.19 20.88 20.26
CA ILE A 203 -6.94 21.90 21.28
C ILE A 203 -6.78 23.29 20.64
N THR A 204 -6.72 24.32 21.46
CA THR A 204 -6.52 25.70 21.00
C THR A 204 -5.09 25.95 20.54
N ASN A 205 -4.92 26.77 19.50
CA ASN A 205 -3.63 27.25 18.95
C ASN A 205 -2.73 26.16 18.36
N PRO A 206 -3.12 25.54 17.23
CA PRO A 206 -2.24 24.63 16.51
C PRO A 206 -1.00 25.34 15.95
N THR A 207 0.10 24.60 15.77
CA THR A 207 1.28 25.10 15.04
C THR A 207 0.96 25.29 13.55
N ILE A 208 0.27 24.32 12.94
CA ILE A 208 -0.22 24.37 11.56
C ILE A 208 -1.74 24.15 11.59
N ASP A 209 -2.48 25.03 10.93
CA ASP A 209 -3.95 24.97 10.87
C ASP A 209 -4.41 24.82 9.42
N LEU A 210 -4.94 23.66 9.08
CA LEU A 210 -5.49 23.35 7.77
C LEU A 210 -7.01 23.37 7.85
N ASP A 211 -7.64 24.34 7.18
CA ASP A 211 -9.09 24.44 7.00
C ASP A 211 -9.41 24.06 5.56
N LEU A 212 -9.90 22.83 5.39
CA LEU A 212 -10.04 22.16 4.10
C LEU A 212 -11.50 21.79 3.84
N THR A 213 -11.85 21.56 2.58
CA THR A 213 -13.09 20.86 2.22
C THR A 213 -12.92 19.35 2.35
N GLN A 214 -14.02 18.59 2.41
CA GLN A 214 -13.97 17.12 2.42
C GLN A 214 -13.21 16.58 1.19
N ILE A 215 -13.32 17.25 0.04
CA ILE A 215 -12.59 16.88 -1.18
C ILE A 215 -11.09 17.08 -0.97
N GLU A 216 -10.67 18.20 -0.41
CA GLU A 216 -9.25 18.49 -0.16
C GLU A 216 -8.65 17.56 0.90
N VAL A 217 -9.42 17.15 1.93
CA VAL A 217 -8.96 16.11 2.88
C VAL A 217 -8.79 14.77 2.16
N LEU A 218 -9.70 14.40 1.25
CA LEU A 218 -9.53 13.19 0.45
C LEU A 218 -8.32 13.30 -0.47
N GLN A 219 -8.11 14.44 -1.13
CA GLN A 219 -6.91 14.70 -1.93
C GLN A 219 -5.64 14.58 -1.09
N LEU A 220 -5.65 15.07 0.16
CA LEU A 220 -4.52 14.93 1.09
C LEU A 220 -4.20 13.45 1.37
N ILE A 221 -5.24 12.64 1.59
CA ILE A 221 -5.08 11.19 1.80
C ILE A 221 -4.62 10.47 0.52
N PHE A 222 -5.05 10.95 -0.65
CA PHE A 222 -4.74 10.35 -1.94
C PHE A 222 -3.48 10.92 -2.63
N GLY A 223 -2.71 11.77 -1.95
CA GLY A 223 -1.51 12.36 -2.55
C GLY A 223 -1.81 13.27 -3.75
N ASP A 224 -2.96 13.96 -3.76
CA ASP A 224 -3.37 14.91 -4.80
C ASP A 224 -3.58 16.33 -4.23
N PHE A 225 -3.11 16.58 -3.00
CA PHE A 225 -3.24 17.88 -2.35
C PHE A 225 -1.92 18.63 -2.36
N ASN A 226 -1.92 19.83 -2.94
CA ASN A 226 -0.77 20.71 -2.95
C ASN A 226 -0.87 21.75 -1.83
N THR A 227 0.25 22.04 -1.18
CA THR A 227 0.30 22.91 -0.01
C THR A 227 1.63 23.64 0.07
N ASP A 228 1.61 24.86 0.62
CA ASP A 228 2.80 25.67 0.86
C ASP A 228 3.58 25.22 2.12
N TYR A 229 3.05 24.27 2.89
CA TYR A 229 3.72 23.73 4.07
C TYR A 229 4.61 22.54 3.69
N ASP A 230 5.92 22.75 3.62
CA ASP A 230 6.92 21.70 3.35
C ASP A 230 6.72 20.44 4.21
N LEU A 231 6.40 20.61 5.49
CA LEU A 231 6.13 19.49 6.40
C LEU A 231 4.90 18.68 5.98
N ILE A 232 3.82 19.34 5.51
CA ILE A 232 2.62 18.65 5.07
C ILE A 232 2.92 17.88 3.78
N SER A 233 3.72 18.44 2.86
CA SER A 233 4.18 17.74 1.66
C SER A 233 5.08 16.55 1.95
N ILE A 234 5.73 16.49 3.12
CA ILE A 234 6.48 15.31 3.58
C ILE A 234 5.55 14.26 4.17
N LEU A 235 4.58 14.67 4.99
CA LEU A 235 3.64 13.76 5.63
C LEU A 235 2.65 13.18 4.61
N PHE A 236 2.21 13.98 3.65
CA PHE A 236 1.23 13.66 2.60
C PHE A 236 1.79 14.06 1.23
N PRO A 237 2.79 13.33 0.71
CA PRO A 237 3.42 13.67 -0.55
C PRO A 237 2.48 13.50 -1.73
N LEU A 238 2.72 14.32 -2.77
CA LEU A 238 2.05 14.18 -4.05
C LEU A 238 2.41 12.82 -4.69
N ASP A 239 1.44 12.25 -5.40
CA ASP A 239 1.55 11.00 -6.15
C ASP A 239 1.85 9.76 -5.28
N GLU A 240 1.61 9.83 -3.96
CA GLU A 240 1.76 8.71 -3.04
C GLU A 240 0.48 8.46 -2.24
N LEU A 241 -0.26 7.43 -2.63
CA LEU A 241 -1.51 7.05 -1.98
C LEU A 241 -1.26 6.52 -0.56
N LEU A 242 -2.01 7.03 0.42
CA LEU A 242 -2.22 6.32 1.70
C LEU A 242 -3.27 5.20 1.58
N LEU A 243 -3.90 5.09 0.41
CA LEU A 243 -4.95 4.12 0.10
C LEU A 243 -4.38 2.91 -0.64
N TRP A 244 -4.66 1.73 -0.11
CA TRP A 244 -4.55 0.46 -0.82
C TRP A 244 -5.93 -0.19 -0.82
N ASP A 245 -6.56 -0.33 -1.99
CA ASP A 245 -7.84 -1.03 -2.13
C ASP A 245 -7.70 -2.17 -3.15
N PRO A 246 -7.18 -3.33 -2.74
CA PRO A 246 -7.07 -4.49 -3.61
C PRO A 246 -8.46 -5.08 -3.95
N ASP A 247 -9.51 -4.60 -3.30
CA ASP A 247 -10.88 -5.06 -3.46
C ASP A 247 -11.69 -4.06 -4.30
N ASN A 248 -12.39 -4.56 -5.31
CA ASN A 248 -13.42 -3.77 -6.03
C ASN A 248 -14.84 -4.33 -5.77
N PHE A 249 -15.88 -3.50 -5.83
CA PHE A 249 -17.27 -3.91 -5.64
C PHE A 249 -18.12 -3.60 -6.86
#